data_AF-A0A2T3W5Z5-F1
#
_entry.id   AF-A0A2T3W5Z5-F1
#
_cell.length_a   1.000
_cell.length_b   1.000
_cell.length_c   1.000
_cell.angle_alpha   90.00
_cell.angle_beta   90.00
_cell.angle_gamma   90.00
#
_symmetry.space_group_name_H-M   'P 1'
#
loop_
_entity.id
_entity.type
_entity.pdbx_description
1 polymer ?
#
loop_
_entity_poly.entity_id
_entity_poly.type
_entity_poly.pdbx_seq_one_letter_code
_entity_poly.pdbx_strand_id
1 'polypeptide(L)'
;MNQTPFYDVELIRARLGLTAVPAAVAMEYLQVLTNLNALETLLTPCAFDEPGQDALAKLCREHHERRAELEAAYPVLSALSRPHH
;
A
#
# COMPACT_ATOMS: atom_id res chain seq x y z
N MET A 1 -18.89 -6.46 3.42
CA MET A 1 -17.58 -5.85 3.74
C MET A 1 -16.66 -6.18 2.59
N ASN A 2 -16.37 -5.20 1.71
CA ASN A 2 -15.35 -5.38 0.69
C ASN A 2 -14.00 -5.32 1.41
N GLN A 3 -13.39 -6.47 1.65
CA GLN A 3 -11.99 -6.53 2.09
C GLN A 3 -11.17 -5.86 0.99
N THR A 4 -10.49 -4.75 1.31
CA THR A 4 -9.44 -4.24 0.44
C THR A 4 -8.42 -5.37 0.29
N PRO A 5 -8.06 -5.78 -0.93
CA PRO A 5 -7.13 -6.90 -1.10
C PRO A 5 -5.77 -6.50 -0.52
N PHE A 6 -5.25 -7.31 0.40
CA PHE A 6 -3.88 -7.20 0.87
C PHE A 6 -2.92 -7.19 -0.33
N TYR A 7 -1.95 -6.26 -0.32
CA TYR A 7 -0.92 -6.23 -1.34
C TYR A 7 0.06 -7.38 -1.11
N ASP A 8 0.28 -8.20 -2.14
CA ASP A 8 1.36 -9.18 -2.15
C ASP A 8 2.69 -8.48 -2.43
N VAL A 9 3.30 -7.94 -1.36
CA VAL A 9 4.52 -7.13 -1.43
C VAL A 9 5.70 -7.91 -2.01
N GLU A 10 5.78 -9.22 -1.76
CA GLU A 10 6.88 -10.05 -2.29
C GLU A 10 6.71 -10.30 -3.79
N LEU A 11 5.48 -10.56 -4.26
CA LEU A 11 5.18 -10.63 -5.68
C LEU A 11 5.45 -9.30 -6.39
N ILE A 12 5.04 -8.18 -5.80
CA ILE A 12 5.28 -6.85 -6.35
C ILE A 12 6.78 -6.53 -6.38
N ARG A 13 7.54 -6.91 -5.34
CA ARG A 13 9.00 -6.77 -5.32
C ARG A 13 9.65 -7.57 -6.45
N ALA A 14 9.24 -8.81 -6.66
CA ALA A 14 9.78 -9.63 -7.75
C ALA A 14 9.51 -9.00 -9.12
N ARG A 15 8.31 -8.44 -9.32
CA ARG A 15 7.94 -7.75 -10.57
C ARG A 15 8.69 -6.44 -10.77
N LEU A 16 8.92 -5.66 -9.72
CA LEU A 16 9.66 -4.40 -9.79
C LEU A 16 11.07 -4.60 -10.32
N GLY A 17 11.71 -5.73 -9.99
CA GLY A 17 13.02 -6.11 -10.53
C GLY A 17 13.07 -6.28 -12.05
N LEU A 18 11.92 -6.34 -12.72
CA LEU A 18 11.78 -6.43 -14.17
C LEU A 18 11.42 -5.09 -14.83
N THR A 19 11.39 -4.00 -14.07
CA THR A 19 10.99 -2.68 -14.56
C THR A 19 12.16 -1.69 -14.57
N ALA A 20 11.97 -0.57 -15.28
CA ALA A 20 12.88 0.56 -15.27
C ALA A 20 12.61 1.55 -14.11
N VAL A 21 11.74 1.20 -13.16
CA VAL A 21 11.45 2.07 -12.01
C VAL A 21 12.73 2.24 -11.18
N PRO A 22 13.11 3.48 -10.81
CA PRO A 22 14.28 3.70 -9.98
C PRO A 22 14.20 2.92 -8.66
N ALA A 23 15.30 2.31 -8.23
CA ALA A 23 15.33 1.48 -7.02
C ALA A 23 14.81 2.22 -5.77
N ALA A 24 15.12 3.52 -5.64
CA ALA A 24 14.61 4.35 -4.55
C ALA A 24 13.07 4.45 -4.55
N VAL A 25 12.46 4.63 -5.73
CA VAL A 25 11.00 4.69 -5.91
C VAL A 25 10.38 3.31 -5.67
N ALA A 26 11.02 2.24 -6.14
CA ALA A 26 10.57 0.87 -5.90
C ALA A 26 10.55 0.53 -4.40
N MET A 27 11.61 0.88 -3.67
CA MET A 27 11.68 0.68 -2.21
C MET A 27 10.64 1.50 -1.47
N GLU A 28 10.46 2.77 -1.85
CA GLU A 28 9.44 3.63 -1.25
C GLU A 28 8.04 3.07 -1.49
N TYR A 29 7.73 2.64 -2.71
CA TYR A 29 6.44 2.05 -3.04
C TYR A 29 6.17 0.79 -2.21
N LEU A 30 7.15 -0.12 -2.11
CA LEU A 30 7.02 -1.32 -1.28
C LEU A 30 6.77 -0.98 0.20
N GLN A 31 7.47 0.04 0.74
CA GLN A 31 7.25 0.49 2.11
C GLN A 31 5.83 1.02 2.32
N VAL A 32 5.31 1.80 1.38
CA VAL A 32 3.93 2.31 1.43
C VAL A 32 2.93 1.14 1.44
N LEU A 33 3.11 0.14 0.57
CA LEU A 33 2.22 -1.03 0.52
C LEU A 33 2.28 -1.87 1.79
N THR A 34 3.47 -2.09 2.35
CA THR A 34 3.63 -2.78 3.64
C THR A 34 2.93 -2.04 4.76
N ASN A 35 3.06 -0.71 4.81
CA ASN A 35 2.40 0.12 5.82
C ASN A 35 0.87 0.07 5.66
N LEU A 36 0.36 0.12 4.44
CA LEU A 36 -1.08 -0.01 4.18
C LEU A 36 -1.61 -1.36 4.65
N ASN A 37 -0.94 -2.47 4.35
CA ASN A 37 -1.32 -3.79 4.86
C ASN A 37 -1.40 -3.82 6.40
N ALA A 38 -0.41 -3.23 7.08
CA ALA A 38 -0.40 -3.16 8.54
C ALA A 38 -1.52 -2.27 9.09
N LEU A 39 -1.73 -1.08 8.51
CA LEU A 39 -2.74 -0.13 8.95
C LEU A 39 -4.16 -0.64 8.71
N GLU A 40 -4.43 -1.27 7.57
CA GLU A 40 -5.72 -1.90 7.28
C GLU A 40 -5.99 -3.06 8.26
N THR A 41 -4.96 -3.81 8.67
CA THR A 41 -5.07 -4.82 9.73
C THR A 41 -5.46 -4.19 11.07
N LEU A 42 -4.80 -3.09 11.46
CA LEU A 42 -5.07 -2.39 12.72
C LEU A 42 -6.43 -1.68 12.74
N LEU A 43 -6.93 -1.25 11.57
CA LEU A 43 -8.23 -0.60 11.40
C LEU A 43 -9.39 -1.60 11.23
N THR A 44 -9.09 -2.90 11.09
CA THR A 44 -10.12 -3.95 11.01
C THR A 44 -10.86 -4.06 12.35
N PRO A 45 -12.20 -4.15 12.35
CA PRO A 45 -13.00 -3.79 13.50
C PRO A 45 -12.97 -4.86 14.60
N CYS A 46 -12.01 -4.74 15.52
CA CYS A 46 -12.08 -5.38 16.83
C CYS A 46 -12.14 -4.37 17.99
N ALA A 47 -11.87 -3.08 17.75
CA ALA A 47 -11.79 -2.09 18.84
C ALA A 47 -12.14 -0.66 18.38
N PHE A 48 -13.39 -0.41 17.97
CA PHE A 48 -13.87 0.90 17.50
C PHE A 48 -13.77 2.06 18.53
N ASP A 49 -13.34 1.81 19.77
CA ASP A 49 -13.26 2.80 20.85
C ASP A 49 -11.83 2.97 21.43
N GLU A 50 -10.79 2.53 20.72
CA GLU A 50 -9.41 2.71 21.19
C GLU A 50 -8.86 4.12 20.90
N PRO A 51 -8.21 4.77 21.89
CA PRO A 51 -7.52 6.04 21.67
C PRO A 51 -6.42 5.86 20.62
N GLY A 52 -6.47 6.64 19.55
CA GLY A 52 -5.51 6.57 18.44
C GLY A 52 -6.09 6.07 17.12
N GLN A 53 -7.34 5.60 17.10
CA GLN A 53 -8.08 5.22 15.88
C GLN A 53 -8.06 6.33 14.81
N ASP A 54 -8.34 7.58 15.20
CA ASP A 54 -8.33 8.72 14.27
C ASP A 54 -6.95 9.00 13.67
N ALA A 55 -5.89 8.82 14.47
CA ALA A 55 -4.52 9.00 14.02
C ALA A 55 -4.11 7.89 13.05
N LEU A 56 -4.49 6.63 13.33
CA LEU A 56 -4.29 5.50 12.41
C LEU A 56 -5.06 5.67 11.11
N ALA A 57 -6.31 6.14 11.19
CA ALA A 57 -7.13 6.43 10.01
C ALA A 57 -6.52 7.56 9.17
N LYS A 58 -5.99 8.62 9.81
CA LYS A 58 -5.26 9.69 9.13
C LYS A 58 -4.01 9.16 8.42
N LEU A 59 -3.20 8.38 9.12
CA LEU A 59 -1.97 7.80 8.57
C LEU A 59 -2.27 6.84 7.40
N CYS A 60 -3.35 6.05 7.50
CA CYS A 60 -3.80 5.19 6.42
C CYS A 60 -4.18 6.00 5.17
N ARG A 61 -4.93 7.10 5.33
CA ARG A 61 -5.25 8.02 4.23
C ARG A 61 -3.99 8.62 3.60
N GLU A 62 -3.05 9.11 4.41
CA GLU A 62 -1.78 9.68 3.91
C GLU A 62 -0.97 8.66 3.09
N HIS A 63 -0.95 7.39 3.50
CA HIS A 63 -0.30 6.34 2.73
C HIS A 63 -1.04 6.00 1.43
N HIS A 64 -2.37 6.05 1.39
CA HIS A 64 -3.12 5.90 0.14
C HIS A 64 -2.87 7.06 -0.83
N GLU A 65 -2.82 8.30 -0.33
CA GLU A 65 -2.46 9.48 -1.11
C GLU A 65 -1.06 9.33 -1.69
N ARG A 66 -0.08 8.95 -0.86
CA ARG A 66 1.30 8.74 -1.32
C ARG A 66 1.39 7.63 -2.37
N ARG A 67 0.63 6.56 -2.21
CA ARG A 67 0.55 5.49 -3.22
C ARG A 67 0.02 6.04 -4.55
N ALA A 68 -1.04 6.84 -4.52
CA ALA A 68 -1.64 7.44 -5.71
C ALA A 68 -0.67 8.40 -6.42
N GLU A 69 0.10 9.18 -5.68
CA GLU A 69 1.15 10.05 -6.24
C GLU A 69 2.24 9.25 -6.95
N LEU A 70 2.73 8.17 -6.31
CA LEU A 70 3.73 7.28 -6.90
C LEU A 70 3.19 6.61 -8.16
N GLU A 71 1.94 6.14 -8.14
CA GLU A 71 1.28 5.53 -9.31
C GLU A 71 1.03 6.53 -10.44
N ALA A 72 0.72 7.80 -10.12
CA ALA A 72 0.58 8.86 -11.13
C ALA A 72 1.92 9.20 -11.80
N ALA A 73 3.01 9.24 -11.03
CA ALA A 73 4.36 9.48 -11.55
C ALA A 73 4.92 8.26 -12.30
N TYR A 74 4.57 7.04 -11.86
CA TYR A 74 5.04 5.78 -12.41
C TYR A 74 3.87 4.81 -12.64
N PRO A 75 3.13 4.94 -13.76
CA PRO A 75 1.91 4.16 -14.03
C PRO A 75 2.10 2.64 -13.97
N VAL A 76 3.31 2.15 -14.25
CA VAL A 76 3.65 0.73 -14.13
C VAL A 76 3.40 0.18 -12.72
N LEU A 77 3.58 0.98 -11.67
CA LEU A 77 3.38 0.57 -10.27
C LEU A 77 1.94 0.09 -10.02
N SER A 78 0.95 0.81 -10.57
CA SER A 78 -0.47 0.47 -10.44
C SER A 78 -0.82 -0.83 -11.18
N ALA A 79 -0.10 -1.16 -12.25
CA ALA A 79 -0.27 -2.44 -12.94
C ALA A 79 0.33 -3.59 -12.14
N LEU A 80 1.49 -3.38 -11.50
CA LEU A 80 2.17 -4.41 -10.72
C LEU A 80 1.40 -4.80 -9.45
N SER A 81 0.72 -3.85 -8.82
CA SER A 81 0.00 -4.02 -7.55
C SER A 81 -1.35 -4.72 -7.68
N ARG A 82 -1.84 -4.95 -8.90
CA ARG A 82 -3.08 -5.68 -9.13
C ARG A 82 -2.89 -7.18 -8.89
N PRO A 83 -3.83 -7.84 -8.18
CA PRO A 83 -3.87 -9.29 -8.14
C PRO A 83 -4.08 -9.81 -9.56
N HIS A 84 -3.25 -10.77 -10.00
CA HIS A 84 -3.55 -11.50 -11.23
C HIS A 84 -4.72 -12.43 -10.92
N HIS A 85 -5.82 -12.23 -11.64
CA HIS A 85 -6.94 -13.15 -11.66
C HIS A 85 -6.59 -14.43 -12.44
#